data_AF-A0A972JHS7-F1
#
_entry.id   AF-A0A972JHS7-F1
#
_cell.length_a   1.000
_cell.length_b   1.000
_cell.length_c   1.000
_cell.angle_alpha   90.00
_cell.angle_beta   90.00
_cell.angle_gamma   90.00
#
_symmetry.space_group_name_H-M   'P 1'
#
loop_
_entity.id
_entity.type
_entity.pdbx_description
1 polymer ?
#
loop_
_entity_poly.entity_id
_entity_poly.type
_entity_poly.pdbx_seq_one_letter_code
_entity_poly.pdbx_strand_id
1 'polypeptide(L)'
;MSQAVRILIIVAAFGCYYFLFTYFDVIKASLDSILKLGLLSYIVTYFVVGNPMFLATRAFNPGWNALKSLGLGTDFWKGAGFALLFALPMLLGGYFFFNFKPIENWENLVGKTACAGFFEELYFRGFLFGLLFRNTRLGFMPSVVFAALLFASGHLWQSNDLMESVGIFGVTFMGGVLFAWLFAEWNFNLWLPVFLHAFMNLAWELFAMDETALGGMYANIFRGLTIALAIIFTLRYKKHRHLSLEINRRTLWFRKKAVLVTS
;
A
#
# COMPACT_ATOMS: atom_id res chain seq x y z
N MET A 1 23.64 14.93 -1.85
CA MET A 1 22.29 15.56 -1.92
C MET A 1 21.79 15.86 -0.51
N SER A 2 21.38 17.10 -0.25
CA SER A 2 20.84 17.52 1.06
C SER A 2 19.47 16.87 1.34
N GLN A 3 19.04 16.87 2.61
CA GLN A 3 17.73 16.34 2.99
C GLN A 3 16.58 17.06 2.29
N ALA A 4 16.63 18.40 2.22
CA ALA A 4 15.61 19.20 1.57
C ALA A 4 15.44 18.83 0.09
N VAL A 5 16.54 18.65 -0.64
CA VAL A 5 16.50 18.25 -2.05
C VAL A 5 15.92 16.84 -2.21
N ARG A 6 16.22 15.89 -1.32
CA ARG A 6 15.63 14.55 -1.36
C ARG A 6 14.11 14.59 -1.16
N ILE A 7 13.64 15.34 -0.16
CA ILE A 7 12.20 15.52 0.09
C ILE A 7 11.53 16.15 -1.14
N LEU A 8 12.12 17.23 -1.68
CA LEU A 8 11.58 17.92 -2.84
C LEU A 8 11.46 16.99 -4.06
N ILE A 9 12.48 16.17 -4.35
CA ILE A 9 12.42 15.19 -5.46
C ILE A 9 11.30 14.17 -5.25
N ILE A 10 11.15 13.62 -4.03
CA ILE A 10 10.10 12.64 -3.73
C ILE A 10 8.71 13.26 -3.91
N VAL A 11 8.48 14.43 -3.32
CA VAL A 11 7.19 15.13 -3.39
C VAL A 11 6.88 15.57 -4.82
N ALA A 12 7.85 16.13 -5.55
CA ALA A 12 7.67 16.54 -6.94
C ALA A 12 7.36 15.34 -7.84
N ALA A 13 8.08 14.23 -7.71
CA ALA A 13 7.81 13.01 -8.48
C ALA A 13 6.43 12.42 -8.17
N PHE A 14 6.02 12.43 -6.90
CA PHE A 14 4.67 12.01 -6.52
C PHE A 14 3.60 12.96 -7.08
N GLY A 15 3.85 14.27 -7.06
CA GLY A 15 2.97 15.27 -7.69
C GLY A 15 2.84 15.08 -9.20
N CYS A 16 3.94 14.79 -9.90
CA CYS A 16 3.91 14.44 -11.32
C CYS A 16 3.12 13.15 -11.58
N TYR A 17 3.31 12.11 -10.76
CA TYR A 17 2.48 10.90 -10.81
C TYR A 17 1.00 11.23 -10.67
N TYR A 18 0.63 12.01 -9.65
CA TYR A 18 -0.76 12.39 -9.40
C TYR A 18 -1.37 13.17 -10.57
N PHE A 19 -0.59 14.10 -11.15
CA PHE A 19 -1.00 14.82 -12.36
C PHE A 19 -1.23 13.86 -13.54
N LEU A 20 -0.28 12.96 -13.83
CA LEU A 20 -0.42 11.97 -14.90
C LEU A 20 -1.59 11.02 -14.66
N PHE A 21 -1.87 10.69 -13.39
CA PHE A 21 -3.00 9.83 -13.01
C PHE A 21 -4.35 10.46 -13.37
N THR A 22 -4.47 11.79 -13.50
CA THR A 22 -5.71 12.42 -14.00
C THR A 22 -6.01 12.09 -15.47
N TYR A 23 -5.02 11.60 -16.22
CA TYR A 23 -5.15 11.14 -17.60
C TYR A 23 -5.17 9.61 -17.71
N PHE A 24 -5.35 8.88 -16.61
CA PHE A 24 -5.25 7.42 -16.57
C PHE A 24 -6.16 6.75 -17.61
N ASP A 25 -7.45 7.13 -17.68
CA ASP A 25 -8.41 6.52 -18.61
C ASP A 25 -8.05 6.80 -20.08
N VAL A 26 -7.55 8.00 -20.39
CA VAL A 26 -7.13 8.39 -21.74
C VAL A 26 -5.90 7.57 -22.17
N ILE A 27 -4.92 7.42 -21.29
CA ILE A 27 -3.72 6.62 -21.54
C ILE A 27 -4.10 5.15 -21.68
N LYS A 28 -4.96 4.64 -20.80
CA LYS A 28 -5.46 3.26 -20.86
C LYS A 28 -6.19 2.99 -22.15
N ALA A 29 -7.13 3.84 -22.56
CA ALA A 29 -7.88 3.67 -23.80
C ALA A 29 -6.96 3.66 -25.03
N SER A 30 -5.94 4.53 -25.03
CA SER A 30 -4.92 4.56 -26.07
C SER A 30 -4.14 3.26 -26.12
N LEU A 31 -3.68 2.75 -24.98
CA LEU A 31 -2.97 1.46 -24.89
C LEU A 31 -3.87 0.28 -25.28
N ASP A 32 -5.15 0.33 -24.92
CA ASP A 32 -6.11 -0.73 -25.21
C ASP A 32 -6.41 -0.85 -26.70
N SER A 33 -6.44 0.27 -27.42
CA SER A 33 -6.54 0.27 -28.88
C SER A 33 -5.38 -0.45 -29.59
N ILE A 34 -4.21 -0.49 -28.94
CA ILE A 34 -2.98 -1.12 -29.45
C ILE A 34 -2.89 -2.58 -28.99
N LEU A 35 -3.03 -2.81 -27.69
CA LEU A 35 -2.77 -4.10 -27.03
C LEU A 35 -3.97 -5.05 -27.14
N LYS A 36 -5.20 -4.52 -27.25
CA LYS A 36 -6.46 -5.27 -27.28
C LYS A 36 -6.65 -6.22 -26.09
N LEU A 37 -6.05 -5.88 -24.94
CA LEU A 37 -6.07 -6.67 -23.70
C LEU A 37 -6.31 -5.72 -22.52
N GLY A 38 -7.55 -5.65 -22.03
CA GLY A 38 -8.01 -4.66 -21.05
C GLY A 38 -7.15 -4.60 -19.79
N LEU A 39 -6.94 -5.75 -19.15
CA LEU A 39 -6.10 -5.88 -17.97
C LEU A 39 -4.63 -5.54 -18.22
N LEU A 40 -4.06 -5.93 -19.36
CA LEU A 40 -2.68 -5.60 -19.69
C LEU A 40 -2.52 -4.09 -19.90
N SER A 41 -3.44 -3.47 -20.63
CA SER A 41 -3.50 -2.02 -20.82
C SER A 41 -3.58 -1.29 -19.48
N TYR A 42 -4.39 -1.79 -18.54
CA TYR A 42 -4.50 -1.26 -17.18
C TYR A 42 -3.17 -1.31 -16.41
N ILE A 43 -2.49 -2.47 -16.42
CA ILE A 43 -1.19 -2.66 -15.77
C ILE A 43 -0.12 -1.75 -16.39
N VAL A 44 -0.05 -1.70 -17.72
CA VAL A 44 0.92 -0.85 -18.44
C VAL A 44 0.65 0.63 -18.15
N THR A 45 -0.61 1.04 -18.08
CA THR A 45 -0.98 2.43 -17.73
C THR A 45 -0.42 2.82 -16.38
N TYR A 46 -0.55 1.96 -15.36
CA TYR A 46 0.04 2.23 -14.05
C TYR A 46 1.56 2.45 -14.13
N PHE A 47 2.29 1.62 -14.88
CA PHE A 47 3.73 1.83 -15.04
C PHE A 47 4.07 3.12 -15.80
N VAL A 48 3.26 3.51 -16.79
CA VAL A 48 3.42 4.77 -17.53
C VAL A 48 3.23 5.97 -16.60
N VAL A 49 2.12 6.04 -15.86
CA VAL A 49 1.87 7.17 -14.94
C VAL A 49 2.81 7.15 -13.75
N GLY A 50 3.29 5.97 -13.32
CA GLY A 50 4.25 5.79 -12.24
C GLY A 50 5.71 6.09 -12.61
N ASN A 51 6.01 6.31 -13.89
CA ASN A 51 7.37 6.55 -14.40
C ASN A 51 8.16 7.61 -13.60
N PRO A 52 7.60 8.79 -13.25
CA PRO A 52 8.31 9.80 -12.46
C PRO A 52 8.86 9.26 -11.13
N MET A 53 8.11 8.37 -10.47
CA MET A 53 8.53 7.75 -9.20
C MET A 53 9.69 6.76 -9.41
N PHE A 54 9.67 5.98 -10.49
CA PHE A 54 10.79 5.09 -10.81
C PHE A 54 12.07 5.87 -11.14
N LEU A 55 11.96 6.98 -11.89
CA LEU A 55 13.08 7.87 -12.19
C LEU A 55 13.65 8.50 -10.91
N ALA A 56 12.79 9.02 -10.03
CA ALA A 56 13.19 9.58 -8.75
C ALA A 56 13.88 8.53 -7.84
N THR A 57 13.35 7.30 -7.81
CA THR A 57 13.97 6.19 -7.07
C THR A 57 15.37 5.89 -7.58
N ARG A 58 15.54 5.83 -8.91
CA ARG A 58 16.83 5.59 -9.56
C ARG A 58 17.84 6.71 -9.31
N ALA A 59 17.38 7.95 -9.17
CA ALA A 59 18.23 9.08 -8.81
C ALA A 59 18.81 8.97 -7.39
N PHE A 60 18.14 8.25 -6.48
CA PHE A 60 18.67 7.97 -5.14
C PHE A 60 19.52 6.71 -5.07
N ASN A 61 19.16 5.68 -5.82
CA ASN A 61 19.82 4.36 -5.81
C ASN A 61 19.88 3.79 -7.24
N PRO A 62 21.04 3.85 -7.93
CA PRO A 62 21.14 3.44 -9.33
C PRO A 62 21.03 1.91 -9.53
N GLY A 63 20.52 1.50 -10.69
CA GLY A 63 20.45 0.09 -11.12
C GLY A 63 19.38 -0.75 -10.41
N TRP A 64 19.63 -2.05 -10.25
CA TRP A 64 18.75 -3.00 -9.53
C TRP A 64 18.47 -2.61 -8.07
N ASN A 65 19.30 -1.73 -7.51
CA ASN A 65 19.09 -1.16 -6.18
C ASN A 65 17.82 -0.28 -6.12
N ALA A 66 17.30 0.22 -7.24
CA ALA A 66 16.05 0.97 -7.27
C ALA A 66 14.85 0.10 -6.88
N LEU A 67 14.73 -1.11 -7.43
CA LEU A 67 13.64 -2.05 -7.09
C LEU A 67 13.76 -2.55 -5.64
N LYS A 68 15.00 -2.86 -5.20
CA LYS A 68 15.27 -3.14 -3.78
C LYS A 68 14.88 -1.97 -2.88
N SER A 69 15.12 -0.74 -3.32
CA SER A 69 14.73 0.47 -2.59
C SER A 69 13.22 0.63 -2.50
N LEU A 70 12.42 0.04 -3.37
CA LEU A 70 10.95 0.03 -3.24
C LEU A 70 10.45 -1.12 -2.34
N GLY A 71 11.35 -2.01 -1.90
CA GLY A 71 10.99 -3.19 -1.11
C GLY A 71 10.54 -4.39 -1.97
N LEU A 72 10.82 -4.38 -3.28
CA LEU A 72 10.47 -5.49 -4.19
C LEU A 72 11.53 -6.60 -4.22
N GLY A 73 12.76 -6.32 -3.78
CA GLY A 73 13.87 -7.29 -3.77
C GLY A 73 13.98 -8.13 -2.49
N THR A 74 12.94 -8.15 -1.67
CA THR A 74 12.84 -8.91 -0.40
C THR A 74 12.11 -10.23 -0.59
N ASP A 75 12.06 -11.04 0.47
CA ASP A 75 11.46 -12.38 0.45
C ASP A 75 9.95 -12.35 0.13
N PHE A 76 9.63 -12.68 -1.12
CA PHE A 76 8.28 -12.74 -1.68
C PHE A 76 7.39 -13.74 -0.92
N TRP A 77 7.85 -14.97 -0.75
CA TRP A 77 7.05 -16.05 -0.16
C TRP A 77 6.76 -15.81 1.31
N LYS A 78 7.72 -15.24 2.03
CA LYS A 78 7.51 -14.81 3.41
C LYS A 78 6.46 -13.71 3.50
N GLY A 79 6.50 -12.73 2.60
CA GLY A 79 5.48 -11.67 2.52
C GLY A 79 4.09 -12.24 2.26
N ALA A 80 3.97 -13.08 1.22
CA ALA A 80 2.71 -13.72 0.83
C ALA A 80 2.14 -14.62 1.95
N GLY A 81 2.97 -15.44 2.58
CA GLY A 81 2.55 -16.37 3.63
C GLY A 81 2.00 -15.66 4.87
N PHE A 82 2.69 -14.63 5.35
CA PHE A 82 2.21 -13.85 6.49
C PHE A 82 1.00 -12.98 6.14
N ALA A 83 0.94 -12.43 4.93
CA ALA A 83 -0.24 -11.72 4.45
C ALA A 83 -1.48 -12.61 4.43
N LEU A 84 -1.36 -13.84 3.92
CA LEU A 84 -2.46 -14.80 3.91
C LEU A 84 -2.89 -15.15 5.33
N LEU A 85 -1.93 -15.45 6.22
CA LEU A 85 -2.22 -15.71 7.64
C LEU A 85 -3.00 -14.56 8.28
N PHE A 86 -2.60 -13.31 8.04
CA PHE A 86 -3.26 -12.15 8.61
C PHE A 86 -4.64 -11.91 8.02
N ALA A 87 -4.84 -12.18 6.73
CA ALA A 87 -6.13 -12.01 6.04
C ALA A 87 -7.15 -13.13 6.35
N LEU A 88 -6.74 -14.23 7.01
CA LEU A 88 -7.64 -15.35 7.33
C LEU A 88 -8.94 -14.93 8.03
N PRO A 89 -8.96 -14.01 9.01
CA PRO A 89 -10.22 -13.62 9.64
C PRO A 89 -11.23 -13.02 8.66
N MET A 90 -10.79 -12.20 7.69
CA MET A 90 -11.68 -11.68 6.64
C MET A 90 -12.09 -12.76 5.63
N LEU A 91 -11.18 -13.62 5.20
CA LEU A 91 -11.51 -14.69 4.24
C LEU A 91 -12.50 -15.70 4.83
N LEU A 92 -12.26 -16.15 6.06
CA LEU A 92 -13.14 -17.07 6.78
C LEU A 92 -14.44 -16.37 7.19
N GLY A 93 -14.35 -15.14 7.70
CA GLY A 93 -15.52 -14.34 8.06
C GLY A 93 -16.45 -14.11 6.87
N GLY A 94 -15.88 -13.75 5.72
CA GLY A 94 -16.59 -13.64 4.45
C GLY A 94 -17.31 -14.94 4.08
N TYR A 95 -16.60 -16.07 4.11
CA TYR A 95 -17.17 -17.37 3.76
C TYR A 95 -18.34 -17.80 4.66
N PHE A 96 -18.27 -17.52 5.97
CA PHE A 96 -19.29 -17.98 6.94
C PHE A 96 -20.43 -16.99 7.18
N PHE A 97 -20.21 -15.68 7.01
CA PHE A 97 -21.15 -14.65 7.44
C PHE A 97 -21.69 -13.77 6.30
N PHE A 98 -21.19 -13.93 5.08
CA PHE A 98 -21.57 -13.10 3.94
C PHE A 98 -21.93 -13.95 2.72
N ASN A 99 -22.60 -13.31 1.77
CA ASN A 99 -22.99 -13.96 0.53
C ASN A 99 -21.83 -13.93 -0.47
N PHE A 100 -21.57 -15.08 -1.08
CA PHE A 100 -20.63 -15.15 -2.20
C PHE A 100 -21.20 -14.40 -3.40
N LYS A 101 -20.42 -13.46 -3.95
CA LYS A 101 -20.74 -12.73 -5.18
C LYS A 101 -20.16 -13.51 -6.37
N PRO A 102 -20.99 -13.95 -7.34
CA PRO A 102 -20.50 -14.56 -8.56
C PRO A 102 -19.49 -13.66 -9.30
N ILE A 103 -18.41 -14.25 -9.79
CA ILE A 103 -17.37 -13.53 -10.52
C ILE A 103 -17.86 -13.31 -11.96
N GLU A 104 -18.37 -12.12 -12.24
CA GLU A 104 -18.86 -11.74 -13.58
C GLU A 104 -17.72 -11.40 -14.54
N ASN A 105 -16.65 -10.78 -14.03
CA ASN A 105 -15.50 -10.35 -14.83
C ASN A 105 -14.18 -10.55 -14.04
N TRP A 106 -13.37 -11.48 -14.52
CA TRP A 106 -12.07 -11.80 -13.92
C TRP A 106 -11.05 -10.67 -14.02
N GLU A 107 -11.06 -9.90 -15.12
CA GLU A 107 -10.16 -8.75 -15.27
C GLU A 107 -10.47 -7.67 -14.23
N ASN A 108 -11.76 -7.40 -13.99
CA ASN A 108 -12.19 -6.46 -12.95
C ASN A 108 -11.80 -6.95 -11.55
N LEU A 109 -12.02 -8.23 -11.26
CA LEU A 109 -11.60 -8.82 -9.97
C LEU A 109 -10.10 -8.68 -9.76
N VAL A 110 -9.26 -9.04 -10.74
CA VAL A 110 -7.80 -8.92 -10.65
C VAL A 110 -7.39 -7.43 -10.53
N GLY A 111 -8.04 -6.55 -11.29
CA GLY A 111 -7.81 -5.11 -11.26
C GLY A 111 -8.03 -4.49 -9.88
N LYS A 112 -9.17 -4.80 -9.25
CA LYS A 112 -9.56 -4.26 -7.93
C LYS A 112 -8.85 -4.92 -6.74
N THR A 113 -8.27 -6.11 -6.94
CA THR A 113 -7.63 -6.87 -5.87
C THR A 113 -6.11 -6.82 -6.01
N ALA A 114 -5.54 -7.68 -6.86
CA ALA A 114 -4.11 -7.82 -7.03
C ALA A 114 -3.44 -6.57 -7.60
N CYS A 115 -4.02 -5.94 -8.63
CA CYS A 115 -3.42 -4.73 -9.21
C CYS A 115 -3.54 -3.53 -8.26
N ALA A 116 -4.71 -3.28 -7.68
CA ALA A 116 -4.89 -2.23 -6.67
C ALA A 116 -3.92 -2.42 -5.49
N GLY A 117 -3.90 -3.61 -4.89
CA GLY A 117 -2.99 -3.94 -3.78
C GLY A 117 -1.51 -3.82 -4.17
N PHE A 118 -1.13 -4.16 -5.40
CA PHE A 118 0.25 -3.97 -5.84
C PHE A 118 0.62 -2.50 -6.04
N PHE A 119 -0.13 -1.76 -6.86
CA PHE A 119 0.25 -0.41 -7.26
C PHE A 119 0.06 0.62 -6.14
N GLU A 120 -1.01 0.50 -5.34
CA GLU A 120 -1.19 1.38 -4.19
C GLU A 120 -0.08 1.20 -3.17
N GLU A 121 0.28 -0.03 -2.82
CA GLU A 121 1.38 -0.28 -1.89
C GLU A 121 2.73 0.11 -2.48
N LEU A 122 2.96 -0.13 -3.78
CA LEU A 122 4.18 0.30 -4.46
C LEU A 122 4.38 1.82 -4.40
N TYR A 123 3.33 2.59 -4.64
CA TYR A 123 3.43 4.05 -4.74
C TYR A 123 3.35 4.73 -3.37
N PHE A 124 2.46 4.28 -2.49
CA PHE A 124 2.31 4.90 -1.18
C PHE A 124 3.30 4.37 -0.14
N ARG A 125 3.56 3.05 -0.10
CA ARG A 125 4.45 2.43 0.91
C ARG A 125 5.87 2.28 0.41
N GLY A 126 6.05 1.72 -0.79
CA GLY A 126 7.37 1.51 -1.39
C GLY A 126 8.08 2.84 -1.71
N PHE A 127 7.40 3.70 -2.47
CA PHE A 127 7.92 4.99 -2.91
C PHE A 127 7.75 6.11 -1.87
N LEU A 128 6.52 6.56 -1.63
CA LEU A 128 6.28 7.81 -0.89
C LEU A 128 6.74 7.71 0.57
N PHE A 129 6.08 6.86 1.38
CA PHE A 129 6.49 6.61 2.75
C PHE A 129 7.91 6.04 2.81
N GLY A 130 8.18 5.01 2.01
CA GLY A 130 9.42 4.24 2.08
C GLY A 130 10.67 5.05 1.79
N LEU A 131 10.65 5.95 0.80
CA LEU A 131 11.81 6.81 0.51
C LEU A 131 11.89 8.00 1.47
N LEU A 132 10.77 8.60 1.89
CA LEU A 132 10.78 9.63 2.94
C LEU A 132 11.40 9.06 4.23
N PHE A 133 10.92 7.89 4.64
CA PHE A 133 11.38 7.19 5.82
C PHE A 133 12.65 6.39 5.60
N ARG A 134 13.36 6.34 4.47
CA ARG A 134 14.69 5.67 4.43
C ARG A 134 15.79 6.56 3.93
N ASN A 135 15.47 7.46 3.02
CA ASN A 135 16.45 8.31 2.36
C ASN A 135 16.55 9.71 3.01
N THR A 136 15.73 10.01 4.02
CA THR A 136 15.76 11.29 4.76
C THR A 136 15.96 11.08 6.27
N ARG A 137 16.10 12.18 7.04
CA ARG A 137 16.15 12.13 8.51
C ARG A 137 14.76 12.22 9.16
N LEU A 138 13.68 12.27 8.37
CA LEU A 138 12.33 12.18 8.90
C LEU A 138 12.14 10.85 9.62
N GLY A 139 11.40 10.88 10.72
CA GLY A 139 10.94 9.69 11.43
C GLY A 139 9.65 9.13 10.84
N PHE A 140 9.11 8.13 11.52
CA PHE A 140 7.90 7.42 11.11
C PHE A 140 6.71 8.36 11.00
N MET A 141 6.42 9.15 12.04
CA MET A 141 5.25 10.03 12.10
C MET A 141 5.18 11.03 10.95
N PRO A 142 6.19 11.89 10.72
CA PRO A 142 6.11 12.85 9.61
C PRO A 142 6.04 12.17 8.23
N SER A 143 6.68 11.00 8.06
CA SER A 143 6.66 10.27 6.79
C SER A 143 5.31 9.58 6.54
N VAL A 144 4.77 8.92 7.56
CA VAL A 144 3.54 8.14 7.46
C VAL A 144 2.30 9.03 7.43
N VAL A 145 2.26 10.10 8.23
CA VAL A 145 1.12 11.02 8.23
C VAL A 145 1.01 11.69 6.86
N PHE A 146 2.11 12.16 6.28
CA PHE A 146 2.09 12.75 4.96
C PHE A 146 1.59 11.75 3.89
N ALA A 147 2.11 10.53 3.87
CA ALA A 147 1.68 9.52 2.92
C ALA A 147 0.21 9.07 3.12
N ALA A 148 -0.20 8.86 4.38
CA ALA A 148 -1.55 8.41 4.72
C ALA A 148 -2.62 9.49 4.46
N LEU A 149 -2.28 10.78 4.64
CA LEU A 149 -3.18 11.87 4.27
C LEU A 149 -3.48 11.84 2.76
N LEU A 150 -2.45 11.76 1.91
CA LEU A 150 -2.65 11.70 0.46
C LEU A 150 -3.40 10.44 0.03
N PHE A 151 -3.12 9.30 0.67
CA PHE A 151 -3.81 8.04 0.41
C PHE A 151 -5.30 8.13 0.74
N ALA A 152 -5.64 8.59 1.94
CA ALA A 152 -7.02 8.72 2.40
C ALA A 152 -7.81 9.76 1.62
N SER A 153 -7.20 10.89 1.25
CA SER A 153 -7.83 11.88 0.37
C SER A 153 -8.21 11.30 -0.99
N GLY A 154 -7.41 10.37 -1.54
CA GLY A 154 -7.72 9.66 -2.78
C GLY A 154 -8.93 8.73 -2.71
N HIS A 155 -9.53 8.53 -1.53
CA HIS A 155 -10.71 7.68 -1.33
C HIS A 155 -11.99 8.47 -1.06
N LEU A 156 -11.92 9.80 -0.96
CA LEU A 156 -13.10 10.64 -0.69
C LEU A 156 -14.14 10.60 -1.81
N TRP A 157 -13.80 10.13 -3.01
CA TRP A 157 -14.77 9.96 -4.11
C TRP A 157 -15.81 8.87 -3.86
N GLN A 158 -15.59 7.99 -2.88
CA GLN A 158 -16.48 6.86 -2.59
C GLN A 158 -17.84 7.27 -2.01
N SER A 159 -18.00 8.50 -1.51
CA SER A 159 -19.28 8.99 -1.03
C SER A 159 -19.45 10.49 -1.27
N ASN A 160 -20.69 10.92 -1.45
CA ASN A 160 -21.06 12.34 -1.43
C ASN A 160 -21.61 12.79 -0.07
N ASP A 161 -21.83 11.86 0.87
CA ASP A 161 -22.22 12.17 2.24
C ASP A 161 -21.00 12.56 3.07
N LEU A 162 -21.10 13.67 3.81
CA LEU A 162 -19.98 14.21 4.57
C LEU A 162 -19.56 13.28 5.71
N MET A 163 -20.51 12.68 6.43
CA MET A 163 -20.20 11.84 7.59
C MET A 163 -19.62 10.50 7.16
N GLU A 164 -20.17 9.91 6.10
CA GLU A 164 -19.61 8.71 5.49
C GLU A 164 -18.20 8.97 4.94
N SER A 165 -17.98 10.11 4.26
CA SER A 165 -16.66 10.53 3.75
C SER A 165 -15.63 10.69 4.86
N VAL A 166 -16.01 11.29 6.00
CA VAL A 166 -15.14 11.37 7.20
C VAL A 166 -14.81 9.98 7.72
N GLY A 167 -15.79 9.07 7.73
CA GLY A 167 -15.58 7.66 8.06
C GLY A 167 -14.57 6.98 7.14
N ILE A 168 -14.80 7.05 5.83
CA ILE A 168 -13.93 6.50 4.76
C ILE A 168 -12.52 7.04 4.90
N PHE A 169 -12.37 8.36 5.06
CA PHE A 169 -11.07 8.99 5.29
C PHE A 169 -10.39 8.43 6.54
N GLY A 170 -11.11 8.32 7.66
CA GLY A 170 -10.55 7.80 8.91
C GLY A 170 -10.04 6.37 8.79
N VAL A 171 -10.84 5.46 8.22
CA VAL A 171 -10.44 4.04 8.09
C VAL A 171 -9.32 3.85 7.08
N THR A 172 -9.34 4.57 5.95
CA THR A 172 -8.28 4.51 4.93
C THR A 172 -6.99 5.16 5.42
N PHE A 173 -7.05 6.26 6.17
CA PHE A 173 -5.90 6.87 6.83
C PHE A 173 -5.23 5.92 7.81
N MET A 174 -6.02 5.27 8.68
CA MET A 174 -5.50 4.29 9.63
C MET A 174 -4.95 3.04 8.92
N GLY A 175 -5.54 2.63 7.80
CA GLY A 175 -4.95 1.64 6.89
C GLY A 175 -3.60 2.12 6.33
N GLY A 176 -3.53 3.36 5.87
CA GLY A 176 -2.31 4.11 5.56
C GLY A 176 -1.18 3.82 6.55
N VAL A 177 -1.46 4.13 7.81
CA VAL A 177 -0.54 3.99 8.94
C VAL A 177 -0.17 2.53 9.21
N LEU A 178 -1.15 1.62 9.28
CA LEU A 178 -0.92 0.21 9.58
C LEU A 178 -0.03 -0.47 8.54
N PHE A 179 -0.33 -0.30 7.25
CA PHE A 179 0.44 -0.92 6.17
C PHE A 179 1.86 -0.37 6.09
N ALA A 180 2.05 0.93 6.36
CA ALA A 180 3.39 1.52 6.47
C ALA A 180 4.17 0.99 7.69
N TRP A 181 3.49 0.78 8.82
CA TRP A 181 4.08 0.16 10.01
C TRP A 181 4.49 -1.29 9.74
N LEU A 182 3.61 -2.11 9.15
CA LEU A 182 3.92 -3.49 8.76
C LEU A 182 5.08 -3.53 7.77
N PHE A 183 5.08 -2.67 6.76
CA PHE A 183 6.19 -2.53 5.82
C PHE A 183 7.52 -2.29 6.55
N ALA A 184 7.58 -1.32 7.47
CA ALA A 184 8.79 -1.03 8.24
C ALA A 184 9.20 -2.18 9.17
N GLU A 185 8.25 -2.75 9.93
CA GLU A 185 8.56 -3.79 10.92
C GLU A 185 9.00 -5.12 10.31
N TRP A 186 8.60 -5.38 9.07
CA TRP A 186 8.97 -6.56 8.29
C TRP A 186 10.15 -6.31 7.35
N ASN A 187 11.10 -5.48 7.78
CA ASN A 187 12.35 -5.15 7.08
C ASN A 187 12.12 -4.55 5.68
N PHE A 188 11.11 -3.70 5.53
CA PHE A 188 10.75 -3.08 4.27
C PHE A 188 10.46 -4.10 3.16
N ASN A 189 9.82 -5.22 3.54
CA ASN A 189 9.32 -6.19 2.60
C ASN A 189 7.97 -5.74 2.05
N LEU A 190 7.93 -5.26 0.80
CA LEU A 190 6.72 -4.72 0.19
C LEU A 190 5.70 -5.81 -0.13
N TRP A 191 6.14 -7.06 -0.29
CA TRP A 191 5.23 -8.16 -0.59
C TRP A 191 4.21 -8.41 0.52
N LEU A 192 4.58 -8.17 1.79
CA LEU A 192 3.62 -8.29 2.90
C LEU A 192 2.42 -7.34 2.76
N PRO A 193 2.61 -6.00 2.70
CA PRO A 193 1.48 -5.09 2.52
C PRO A 193 0.75 -5.32 1.19
N VAL A 194 1.46 -5.60 0.09
CA VAL A 194 0.84 -5.89 -1.23
C VAL A 194 -0.14 -7.05 -1.13
N PHE A 195 0.30 -8.19 -0.61
CA PHE A 195 -0.56 -9.38 -0.52
C PHE A 195 -1.65 -9.21 0.53
N LEU A 196 -1.36 -8.56 1.66
CA LEU A 196 -2.39 -8.35 2.68
C LEU A 196 -3.51 -7.46 2.13
N HIS A 197 -3.16 -6.38 1.42
CA HIS A 197 -4.12 -5.51 0.78
C HIS A 197 -4.92 -6.29 -0.28
N ALA A 198 -4.22 -6.99 -1.18
CA ALA A 198 -4.88 -7.78 -2.22
C ALA A 198 -5.85 -8.84 -1.65
N PHE A 199 -5.49 -9.53 -0.58
CA PHE A 199 -6.37 -10.52 0.07
C PHE A 199 -7.53 -9.88 0.82
N MET A 200 -7.33 -8.72 1.45
CA MET A 200 -8.43 -7.97 2.07
C MET A 200 -9.43 -7.49 1.01
N ASN A 201 -8.97 -6.94 -0.12
CA ASN A 201 -9.83 -6.56 -1.24
C ASN A 201 -10.50 -7.78 -1.88
N LEU A 202 -9.79 -8.90 -1.98
CA LEU A 202 -10.35 -10.14 -2.50
C LEU A 202 -11.50 -10.63 -1.62
N ALA A 203 -11.32 -10.62 -0.30
CA ALA A 203 -12.40 -10.94 0.63
C ALA A 203 -13.58 -9.96 0.47
N TRP A 204 -13.29 -8.67 0.31
CA TRP A 204 -14.31 -7.65 0.13
C TRP A 204 -15.16 -7.87 -1.13
N GLU A 205 -14.52 -8.17 -2.26
CA GLU A 205 -15.19 -8.36 -3.56
C GLU A 205 -15.87 -9.73 -3.68
N LEU A 206 -15.24 -10.82 -3.21
CA LEU A 206 -15.82 -12.16 -3.29
C LEU A 206 -17.04 -12.34 -2.39
N PHE A 207 -17.08 -11.64 -1.26
CA PHE A 207 -18.13 -11.82 -0.25
C PHE A 207 -19.06 -10.61 -0.14
N ALA A 208 -19.02 -9.67 -1.10
CA ALA A 208 -19.85 -8.47 -1.12
C ALA A 208 -19.94 -7.79 0.27
N MET A 209 -18.78 -7.59 0.92
CA MET A 209 -18.74 -7.20 2.33
C MET A 209 -19.37 -5.81 2.57
N ASP A 210 -19.18 -4.89 1.62
CA ASP A 210 -19.86 -3.60 1.57
C ASP A 210 -19.60 -2.89 0.22
N GLU A 211 -20.24 -1.74 0.00
CA GLU A 211 -20.05 -0.87 -1.16
C GLU A 211 -18.87 0.09 -1.01
N THR A 212 -18.62 0.61 0.20
CA THR A 212 -17.55 1.58 0.47
C THR A 212 -16.53 1.06 1.46
N ALA A 213 -15.34 1.68 1.54
CA ALA A 213 -14.28 1.27 2.47
C ALA A 213 -14.68 1.42 3.96
N LEU A 214 -15.76 2.15 4.27
CA LEU A 214 -16.26 2.27 5.64
C LEU A 214 -16.69 0.91 6.21
N GLY A 215 -17.46 0.17 5.41
CA GLY A 215 -17.95 -1.16 5.73
C GLY A 215 -19.01 -1.20 6.83
N GLY A 216 -19.81 -2.26 6.80
CA GLY A 216 -20.81 -2.56 7.82
C GLY A 216 -20.22 -3.20 9.07
N MET A 217 -21.07 -3.54 10.02
CA MET A 217 -20.66 -4.07 11.33
C MET A 217 -19.82 -5.35 11.22
N TYR A 218 -20.29 -6.36 10.48
CA TYR A 218 -19.56 -7.62 10.32
C TYR A 218 -18.24 -7.45 9.58
N ALA A 219 -18.20 -6.60 8.54
CA ALA A 219 -16.99 -6.34 7.77
C ALA A 219 -15.93 -5.71 8.68
N ASN A 220 -16.36 -4.78 9.54
CA ASN A 220 -15.53 -4.14 10.55
C ASN A 220 -15.02 -5.10 11.64
N ILE A 221 -15.83 -6.08 12.08
CA ILE A 221 -15.40 -7.09 13.04
C ILE A 221 -14.24 -7.91 12.46
N PHE A 222 -14.40 -8.48 11.26
CA PHE A 222 -13.36 -9.31 10.65
C PHE A 222 -12.12 -8.51 10.20
N ARG A 223 -12.32 -7.25 9.77
CA ARG A 223 -11.23 -6.30 9.57
C ARG A 223 -10.47 -6.04 10.87
N GLY A 224 -11.17 -5.76 11.96
CA GLY A 224 -10.58 -5.57 13.27
C GLY A 224 -9.77 -6.79 13.75
N LEU A 225 -10.29 -8.00 13.53
CA LEU A 225 -9.59 -9.25 13.83
C LEU A 225 -8.33 -9.43 12.96
N THR A 226 -8.40 -9.11 11.67
CA THR A 226 -7.26 -9.12 10.74
C THR A 226 -6.16 -8.16 11.20
N ILE A 227 -6.53 -6.94 11.58
CA ILE A 227 -5.62 -5.91 12.11
C ILE A 227 -4.99 -6.37 13.43
N ALA A 228 -5.81 -6.84 14.37
CA ALA A 228 -5.35 -7.31 15.68
C ALA A 228 -4.37 -8.49 15.52
N LEU A 229 -4.68 -9.44 14.63
CA LEU A 229 -3.81 -10.57 14.33
C LEU A 229 -2.46 -10.09 13.76
N ALA A 230 -2.47 -9.20 12.77
CA ALA A 230 -1.25 -8.66 12.18
C ALA A 230 -0.35 -7.94 13.21
N ILE A 231 -0.95 -7.11 14.08
CA ILE A 231 -0.22 -6.37 15.13
C ILE A 231 0.33 -7.34 16.19
N ILE A 232 -0.53 -8.15 16.79
CA ILE A 232 -0.15 -9.07 17.88
C ILE A 232 0.91 -10.06 17.39
N PHE A 233 0.70 -10.63 16.19
CA PHE A 233 1.65 -11.55 15.59
C PHE A 233 2.99 -10.87 15.35
N THR A 234 3.02 -9.68 14.73
CA THR A 234 4.27 -8.96 14.46
C THR A 234 5.05 -8.68 15.75
N LEU A 235 4.38 -8.18 16.79
CA LEU A 235 5.00 -7.90 18.09
C LEU A 235 5.55 -9.17 18.75
N ARG A 236 4.76 -10.25 18.79
CA ARG A 236 5.19 -11.53 19.36
C ARG A 236 6.32 -12.16 18.57
N TYR A 237 6.21 -12.20 17.24
CA TYR A 237 7.24 -12.73 16.35
C TYR A 237 8.59 -12.04 16.58
N LYS A 238 8.61 -10.71 16.62
CA LYS A 238 9.85 -9.94 16.85
C LYS A 238 10.39 -10.17 18.26
N LYS A 239 9.52 -10.21 19.28
CA LYS A 239 9.93 -10.55 20.65
C LYS A 239 10.55 -11.95 20.75
N HIS A 240 9.91 -12.97 20.17
CA HIS A 240 10.40 -14.35 20.18
C HIS A 240 11.71 -14.53 19.40
N ARG A 241 11.95 -13.72 18.37
CA ARG A 241 13.19 -13.74 17.58
C ARG A 241 14.26 -12.77 18.09
N HIS A 242 14.04 -12.11 19.23
CA HIS A 242 14.92 -11.08 19.79
C HIS A 242 15.26 -9.94 18.80
N LEU A 243 14.30 -9.59 17.94
CA LEU A 243 14.43 -8.50 16.97
C LEU A 243 13.88 -7.20 17.56
N SER A 244 14.59 -6.08 17.39
CA SER A 244 14.09 -4.76 17.77
C SER A 244 13.00 -4.27 16.81
N LEU A 245 12.05 -3.49 17.33
CA LEU A 245 11.09 -2.76 16.50
C LEU A 245 11.80 -1.68 15.69
N GLU A 246 11.48 -1.60 14.39
CA GLU A 246 11.99 -0.54 13.51
C GLU A 246 11.40 0.80 13.92
N ILE A 247 10.11 0.80 14.30
CA ILE A 247 9.40 1.97 14.81
C ILE A 247 9.48 1.97 16.34
N ASN A 248 10.30 2.88 16.87
CA ASN A 248 10.54 3.05 18.29
C ASN A 248 10.78 4.54 18.62
N ARG A 249 11.03 4.85 19.89
CA ARG A 249 11.22 6.24 20.35
C ARG A 249 12.31 7.02 19.59
N ARG A 250 13.32 6.33 19.04
CA ARG A 250 14.44 6.94 18.29
C ARG A 250 14.13 7.16 16.81
N THR A 251 13.10 6.50 16.28
CA THR A 251 12.72 6.56 14.86
C THR A 251 11.37 7.21 14.63
N LEU A 252 10.64 7.56 15.70
CA LEU A 252 9.28 8.10 15.61
C LEU A 252 9.20 9.48 14.94
N TRP A 253 10.05 10.43 15.35
CA TRP A 253 9.96 11.84 14.91
C TRP A 253 11.07 12.25 13.95
N PHE A 254 12.32 12.11 14.39
CA PHE A 254 13.51 12.42 13.60
C PHE A 254 14.60 11.41 13.91
N ARG A 255 15.41 11.11 12.90
CA ARG A 255 16.47 10.12 12.98
C ARG A 255 17.84 10.75 12.88
N LYS A 256 18.81 10.17 13.60
CA LYS A 256 20.20 10.63 13.59
C LYS A 256 20.89 10.42 12.24
N LYS A 257 20.54 9.34 11.53
CA LYS A 257 21.04 9.01 10.18
C LYS A 257 19.92 8.38 9.35
N ALA A 258 20.01 8.55 8.03
CA ALA A 258 19.18 7.82 7.07
C ALA A 258 19.51 6.32 7.13
N VAL A 259 18.53 5.45 6.91
CA VAL A 259 18.76 4.00 6.84
C VAL A 259 19.49 3.74 5.53
N LEU A 260 20.77 3.39 5.63
CA LEU A 260 21.48 2.84 4.48
C LEU A 260 20.77 1.54 4.13
N VAL A 261 20.23 1.44 2.91
CA VAL A 261 19.76 0.17 2.36
C VAL A 261 20.99 -0.73 2.32
N THR A 262 21.19 -1.55 3.35
CA THR A 262 22.22 -2.57 3.34
C THR A 262 21.78 -3.62 2.33
N SER A 263 22.62 -3.78 1.32
CA SER A 263 22.49 -4.62 0.12
C SER A 263 22.06 -6.06 0.37
#